data_AF-A0A972KS51-F1
#
_entry.id   AF-A0A972KS51-F1
#
_cell.length_a   1.000
_cell.length_b   1.000
_cell.length_c   1.000
_cell.angle_alpha   90.00
_cell.angle_beta   90.00
_cell.angle_gamma   90.00
#
_symmetry.space_group_name_H-M   'P 1'
#
loop_
_entity.id
_entity.type
_entity.pdbx_description
1 polymer ?
#
loop_
_entity_poly.entity_id
_entity_poly.type
_entity_poly.pdbx_seq_one_letter_code
_entity_poly.pdbx_strand_id
1 'polypeptide(L)'
;MARGEKIMFEIYRDITYSDEYRVVYFTELTERDRENEIQRAMKGEHVFDGYISDAGNLEARRAIDAVVGRLNSGEPFSRDNIERALEAYLVS
;
A
#
# COMPACT_ATOMS: atom_id res chain seq x y z
N MET A 1 15.35 23.69 1.31
CA MET A 1 15.50 22.29 1.77
C MET A 1 14.16 21.60 1.57
N ALA A 2 13.97 20.89 0.46
CA ALA A 2 12.76 20.10 0.27
C ALA A 2 12.84 18.94 1.28
N ARG A 3 12.02 18.99 2.32
CA ARG A 3 11.83 17.88 3.25
C ARG A 3 11.29 16.74 2.40
N GLY A 4 12.09 15.69 2.17
CA GLY A 4 11.73 14.59 1.26
C GLY A 4 10.31 14.13 1.52
N GLU A 5 9.45 14.26 0.51
CA GLU A 5 8.04 13.91 0.67
C GLU A 5 7.95 12.41 0.93
N LYS A 6 7.22 12.04 1.98
CA LYS A 6 6.92 10.66 2.30
C LYS A 6 5.58 10.32 1.64
N ILE A 7 5.51 9.15 1.04
CA ILE A 7 4.27 8.65 0.46
C ILE A 7 3.65 7.65 1.43
N MET A 8 2.50 8.00 2.00
CA MET A 8 1.72 7.07 2.82
C MET A 8 0.99 6.11 1.89
N PHE A 9 1.06 4.81 2.19
CA PHE A 9 0.29 3.79 1.49
C PHE A 9 -0.39 2.82 2.46
N GLU A 10 -1.41 2.15 1.96
CA GLU A 10 -2.05 1.03 2.66
C GLU A 10 -2.39 -0.08 1.66
N ILE A 11 -2.05 -1.31 2.05
CA ILE A 11 -2.52 -2.55 1.46
C ILE A 11 -3.75 -3.01 2.25
N TYR A 12 -4.85 -3.24 1.56
CA TYR A 12 -6.12 -3.70 2.14
C TYR A 12 -6.72 -4.82 1.27
N ARG A 13 -7.60 -5.62 1.88
CA ARG A 13 -8.43 -6.61 1.17
C ARG A 13 -9.81 -6.03 0.92
N ASP A 14 -10.21 -5.90 -0.34
CA ASP A 14 -11.54 -5.44 -0.74
C ASP A 14 -12.60 -6.52 -0.53
N ILE A 15 -13.21 -6.54 0.65
CA ILE A 15 -14.32 -7.45 0.97
C ILE A 15 -15.68 -6.98 0.43
N THR A 16 -15.74 -5.81 -0.22
CA THR A 16 -17.00 -5.20 -0.67
C THR A 16 -17.38 -5.65 -2.08
N TYR A 17 -16.40 -5.78 -2.98
CA TYR A 17 -16.69 -6.04 -4.40
C TYR A 17 -15.96 -7.23 -5.01
N SER A 18 -14.74 -7.55 -4.57
CA SER A 18 -13.86 -8.44 -5.33
C SER A 18 -13.10 -9.50 -4.52
N ASP A 19 -13.08 -9.39 -3.19
CA ASP A 19 -12.24 -10.19 -2.28
C ASP A 19 -10.74 -10.15 -2.64
N GLU A 20 -10.32 -9.10 -3.36
CA GLU A 20 -8.95 -8.89 -3.85
C GLU A 20 -8.15 -7.97 -2.92
N TYR A 21 -6.85 -8.20 -2.83
CA TYR A 21 -5.90 -7.30 -2.21
C TYR A 21 -5.54 -6.16 -3.14
N ARG A 22 -5.49 -4.93 -2.59
CA ARG A 22 -5.24 -3.68 -3.32
C ARG A 22 -4.33 -2.77 -2.50
N VAL A 23 -3.69 -1.82 -3.17
CA VAL A 23 -2.92 -0.75 -2.53
C VAL A 23 -3.50 0.61 -2.88
N VAL A 24 -3.52 1.52 -1.91
CA VAL A 24 -3.81 2.95 -2.09
C VAL A 24 -2.62 3.80 -1.63
N TYR A 25 -2.29 4.85 -2.36
CA TYR A 25 -1.22 5.81 -2.03
C TYR A 25 -1.83 7.16 -1.65
N PHE A 26 -2.11 7.37 -0.35
CA PHE A 26 -2.95 8.46 0.14
C PHE A 26 -2.45 9.87 -0.17
N THR A 27 -1.13 10.08 -0.13
CA THR A 27 -0.51 11.39 -0.34
C THR A 27 -0.52 11.82 -1.81
N GLU A 28 -0.85 10.91 -2.73
CA GLU A 28 -0.92 11.16 -4.18
C GLU A 28 -2.36 11.25 -4.69
N LEU A 29 -3.33 11.00 -3.83
CA LEU A 29 -4.74 11.15 -4.19
C LEU A 29 -5.04 12.62 -4.43
N THR A 30 -5.59 12.93 -5.61
CA THR A 30 -6.20 14.22 -5.88
C THR A 30 -7.42 14.41 -4.98
N GLU A 31 -7.86 15.65 -4.74
CA GLU A 31 -9.07 15.91 -3.94
C GLU A 31 -10.30 15.14 -4.47
N ARG A 32 -10.39 14.96 -5.79
CA ARG A 32 -11.50 14.25 -6.43
C ARG A 32 -11.47 12.74 -6.17
N ASP A 33 -10.28 12.15 -6.13
CA ASP A 33 -10.11 10.70 -5.99
C ASP A 33 -10.03 10.27 -4.52
N ARG A 34 -9.69 11.21 -3.63
CA ARG A 34 -9.51 10.98 -2.21
C ARG A 34 -10.74 10.39 -1.53
N GLU A 35 -11.92 10.97 -1.74
CA GLU A 35 -13.16 10.52 -1.08
C GLU A 35 -13.46 9.04 -1.40
N ASN A 36 -13.39 8.66 -2.68
CA ASN A 36 -13.73 7.31 -3.13
C ASN A 36 -12.73 6.25 -2.65
N GLU A 37 -11.44 6.55 -2.75
CA GLU A 37 -10.39 5.61 -2.36
C GLU A 37 -10.27 5.47 -0.85
N ILE A 38 -10.49 6.54 -0.07
CA ILE A 38 -10.61 6.44 1.39
C ILE A 38 -11.81 5.57 1.76
N GLN A 39 -12.98 5.80 1.15
CA GLN A 39 -14.19 5.02 1.43
C GLN A 39 -14.00 3.53 1.09
N ARG A 40 -13.20 3.21 0.07
CA ARG A 40 -12.86 1.82 -0.27
C ARG A 40 -11.91 1.20 0.74
N ALA A 41 -10.81 1.87 1.07
CA ALA A 41 -9.86 1.39 2.08
C ALA A 41 -10.54 1.20 3.45
N MET A 42 -11.38 2.14 3.88
CA MET A 42 -12.13 2.05 5.14
C MET A 42 -13.14 0.90 5.20
N LYS A 43 -13.63 0.43 4.04
CA LYS A 43 -14.55 -0.71 3.96
C LYS A 43 -13.83 -2.04 3.76
N GLY A 44 -12.57 -2.00 3.34
CA GLY A 44 -11.71 -3.16 3.23
C GLY A 44 -11.21 -3.64 4.58
N GLU A 45 -10.63 -4.84 4.60
CA GLU A 45 -9.86 -5.31 5.74
C GLU A 45 -8.42 -4.81 5.61
N HIS A 46 -7.97 -4.09 6.63
CA HIS A 46 -6.59 -3.63 6.72
C HIS A 46 -5.61 -4.81 6.74
N VAL A 47 -4.53 -4.70 5.96
CA VAL A 47 -3.46 -5.73 5.91
C VAL A 47 -2.13 -5.16 6.36
N PHE A 48 -1.69 -4.06 5.74
CA PHE A 48 -0.40 -3.43 6.03
C PHE A 48 -0.40 -1.98 5.57
N ASP A 49 0.18 -1.08 6.37
CA ASP A 49 0.38 0.32 6.00
C ASP A 49 1.82 0.75 6.27
N GLY A 50 2.22 1.86 5.67
CA GLY A 50 3.51 2.47 5.96
C GLY A 50 3.78 3.70 5.11
N TYR A 51 5.03 4.15 5.19
CA TYR A 51 5.54 5.25 4.39
C TYR A 51 6.71 4.79 3.54
N ILE A 52 6.77 5.27 2.31
CA ILE A 52 7.94 5.12 1.42
C ILE A 52 8.51 6.50 1.08
N SER A 53 9.79 6.56 0.70
CA SER A 53 10.39 7.80 0.21
C SER A 53 9.93 8.13 -1.21
N ASP A 54 9.57 9.38 -1.48
CA ASP A 54 9.27 9.82 -2.84
C ASP A 54 10.49 9.68 -3.79
N ALA A 55 11.70 9.94 -3.28
CA ALA A 55 12.94 9.86 -4.08
C ALA A 55 13.30 8.45 -4.58
N GLY A 56 12.75 7.40 -3.97
CA GLY A 56 12.96 5.99 -4.33
C GLY A 56 11.65 5.25 -4.59
N ASN A 57 10.60 5.97 -5.00
CA ASN A 57 9.25 5.42 -5.03
C ASN A 57 9.06 4.32 -6.09
N LEU A 58 9.86 4.29 -7.16
CA LEU A 58 9.68 3.33 -8.26
C LEU A 58 9.99 1.90 -7.82
N GLU A 59 11.11 1.69 -7.13
CA GLU A 59 11.50 0.39 -6.58
C GLU A 59 10.54 -0.04 -5.46
N ALA A 60 10.17 0.90 -4.59
CA ALA A 60 9.23 0.67 -3.50
C ALA A 60 7.86 0.20 -4.01
N ARG A 61 7.30 0.86 -5.05
CA ARG A 61 6.02 0.46 -5.67
C ARG A 61 6.10 -0.91 -6.31
N ARG A 62 7.19 -1.24 -7.01
CA ARG A 62 7.36 -2.59 -7.58
C ARG A 62 7.36 -3.67 -6.50
N ALA A 63 8.00 -3.38 -5.35
CA ALA A 63 7.99 -4.30 -4.22
C ALA A 63 6.57 -4.46 -3.63
N ILE A 64 5.83 -3.36 -3.49
CA ILE A 64 4.44 -3.36 -3.03
C ILE A 64 3.54 -4.13 -4.01
N ASP A 65 3.66 -3.89 -5.32
CA ASP A 65 2.89 -4.58 -6.36
C ASP A 65 3.19 -6.09 -6.35
N ALA A 66 4.44 -6.49 -6.12
CA ALA A 66 4.82 -7.89 -5.98
C ALA A 66 4.19 -8.52 -4.73
N VAL A 67 4.14 -7.80 -3.60
CA VAL A 67 3.44 -8.24 -2.39
C VAL A 67 1.94 -8.43 -2.64
N VAL A 68 1.29 -7.44 -3.26
CA VAL A 68 -0.14 -7.50 -3.60
C VAL A 68 -0.42 -8.67 -4.55
N GLY A 69 0.43 -8.89 -5.55
CA GLY A 69 0.32 -10.02 -6.48
C GLY A 69 0.40 -11.38 -5.78
N ARG A 70 1.27 -11.53 -4.78
CA ARG A 70 1.40 -12.76 -3.98
C ARG A 70 0.20 -12.98 -3.05
N LEU A 71 -0.30 -11.91 -2.43
CA LEU A 71 -1.53 -12.00 -1.63
C LEU A 71 -2.72 -12.46 -2.49
N ASN A 72 -2.86 -11.88 -3.69
CA ASN A 72 -3.92 -12.25 -4.64
C ASN A 72 -3.76 -13.65 -5.25
N SER A 73 -2.57 -14.25 -5.23
CA SER A 73 -2.38 -15.64 -5.66
C SER A 73 -2.75 -16.67 -4.57
N GLY A 74 -3.17 -16.20 -3.38
CA GLY A 74 -3.51 -17.05 -2.24
C GLY A 74 -2.29 -17.57 -1.48
N GLU A 75 -1.10 -17.00 -1.69
CA GLU A 75 0.07 -17.36 -0.91
C GLU A 75 -0.15 -16.98 0.57
N PRO A 76 0.13 -17.87 1.54
CA PRO A 76 0.06 -17.52 2.95
C PRO A 76 1.13 -16.49 3.29
N PHE A 77 0.76 -15.22 3.20
CA PHE A 77 1.64 -14.08 3.34
C PHE A 77 1.27 -13.28 4.59
N SER A 78 1.99 -13.54 5.68
CA SER A 78 1.78 -12.88 6.98
C SER A 78 2.25 -11.43 6.97
N ARG A 79 1.82 -10.65 7.97
CA ARG A 79 2.28 -9.28 8.21
C ARG A 79 3.80 -9.18 8.28
N ASP A 80 4.46 -10.09 9.02
CA ASP A 80 5.93 -10.12 9.15
C ASP A 80 6.62 -10.37 7.81
N ASN A 81 6.02 -11.17 6.92
CA ASN A 81 6.56 -11.39 5.57
C ASN A 81 6.43 -10.15 4.70
N ILE A 82 5.32 -9.40 4.83
CA ILE A 82 5.12 -8.11 4.17
C ILE A 82 6.16 -7.09 4.67
N GLU A 83 6.33 -6.97 5.99
CA GLU A 83 7.30 -6.06 6.60
C GLU A 83 8.72 -6.35 6.11
N ARG A 84 9.15 -7.62 6.15
CA ARG A 84 10.47 -8.03 5.63
C ARG A 84 10.64 -7.78 4.14
N ALA A 85 9.58 -7.97 3.34
CA ALA A 85 9.64 -7.71 1.90
C ALA A 85 9.77 -6.22 1.58
N LEU A 86 9.29 -5.36 2.48
CA LEU A 86 9.26 -3.91 2.28
C LEU A 86 10.30 -3.15 3.12
N GLU A 87 11.02 -3.80 4.04
CA GLU A 87 11.90 -3.13 5.03
C GLU A 87 12.90 -2.15 4.40
N ALA A 88 13.44 -2.51 3.23
CA ALA A 88 14.45 -1.71 2.54
C ALA A 88 13.88 -0.40 1.94
N TYR A 89 12.56 -0.29 1.85
CA TYR A 89 11.84 0.83 1.23
C TYR A 89 11.04 1.66 2.23
N LEU A 90 10.75 1.09 3.41
CA LEU A 90 9.98 1.75 4.46
C LEU A 90 10.79 2.86 5.11
N VAL A 91 10.12 3.97 5.41
CA VAL A 91 10.69 5.10 6.15
C VAL A 91 9.89 5.37 7.42
N SER A 92 10.59 5.60 8.52
CA SER A 92 10.03 6.03 9.82
C SER A 92 9.67 7.50 9.81
#